data_AF-A0A939ELF0-F1
#
_entry.id   AF-A0A939ELF0-F1
#
_cell.length_a   1.000
_cell.length_b   1.000
_cell.length_c   1.000
_cell.angle_alpha   90.00
_cell.angle_beta   90.00
_cell.angle_gamma   90.00
#
_symmetry.space_group_name_H-M   'P 1'
#
loop_
_entity.id
_entity.type
_entity.pdbx_description
1 polymer ?
#
loop_
_entity_poly.entity_id
_entity_poly.type
_entity_poly.pdbx_seq_one_letter_code
_entity_poly.pdbx_strand_id
1 'polypeptide(L)'
;MLIPHLLTWLQTADDLSRVQAASALARAWIESDLNERDRDAARSALILLVDDRCSAVRRALCAEFAHSDSTPRAVLFGLLQGEDDVAVEMLQNSPLLGDGDLIVVLGDEGERRQCAVASRPQVSAALAAAIAEIASAEACECLLGNRGAHFVPRTLRRLVERFGHDHGVRHLLLDRSDITLAHRYDLLMRQMLETMTGCFGETLTRPEDLPDGVVEETSDRIVLQSVEMVSSSDLTLLIDHLRQSGRLTTRLLLRAVCCGRLRFFAQAMSALSKVPVGRVSQVLSGVRGAAMQALLRKAGLPVRSHQTFQLAVAVLRSERADFTRDLGLTEARNLTEILLAELQDEALGENGDILSFLRGFALDVSRLEARAYLKKTMQAQIGQASAA
;
A
#
# COMPACT_ATOMS: atom_id res chain seq x y z
N MET A 1 -11.65 -1.90 58.01
CA MET A 1 -12.98 -1.44 58.48
C MET A 1 -13.57 -0.25 57.71
N LEU A 2 -12.87 0.37 56.75
CA LEU A 2 -13.38 1.55 56.02
C LEU A 2 -14.29 1.22 54.80
N ILE A 3 -14.16 0.03 54.22
CA ILE A 3 -14.75 -0.28 52.90
C ILE A 3 -16.26 -0.62 52.96
N PRO A 4 -16.80 -1.33 53.96
CA PRO A 4 -18.26 -1.52 54.08
C PRO A 4 -19.04 -0.21 54.30
N HIS A 5 -18.43 0.74 55.01
CA HIS A 5 -18.98 2.09 55.17
C HIS A 5 -18.91 2.89 53.86
N LEU A 6 -17.84 2.73 53.08
CA LEU A 6 -17.72 3.30 51.74
C LEU A 6 -18.85 2.83 50.82
N LEU A 7 -19.16 1.53 50.81
CA LEU A 7 -20.25 0.98 49.99
C LEU A 7 -21.61 1.58 50.32
N THR A 8 -21.90 1.78 51.60
CA THR A 8 -23.15 2.39 52.05
C THR A 8 -23.19 3.89 51.70
N TRP A 9 -22.05 4.58 51.84
CA TRP A 9 -21.93 6.00 51.51
C TRP A 9 -22.03 6.27 50.00
N LEU A 10 -21.45 5.42 49.16
CA LEU A 10 -21.49 5.52 47.69
C LEU A 10 -22.94 5.56 47.15
N GLN A 11 -23.90 4.97 47.86
CA GLN A 11 -25.33 5.03 47.48
C GLN A 11 -25.97 6.41 47.68
N THR A 12 -25.37 7.27 48.52
CA THR A 12 -25.92 8.57 48.92
C THR A 12 -25.05 9.77 48.53
N ALA A 13 -23.81 9.52 48.08
CA ALA A 13 -22.84 10.55 47.74
C ALA A 13 -23.16 11.22 46.39
N ASP A 14 -22.81 12.51 46.26
CA ASP A 14 -22.88 13.26 45.01
C ASP A 14 -21.81 12.80 44.00
N ASP A 15 -22.02 13.12 42.72
CA ASP A 15 -21.21 12.59 41.62
C ASP A 15 -19.71 12.91 41.77
N LEU A 16 -19.36 14.13 42.22
CA LEU A 16 -17.98 14.54 42.38
C LEU A 16 -17.27 13.73 43.48
N SER A 17 -17.95 13.48 44.59
CA SER A 17 -17.41 12.65 45.67
C SER A 17 -17.25 11.19 45.24
N ARG A 18 -18.18 10.66 44.42
CA ARG A 18 -18.05 9.30 43.86
C ARG A 18 -16.87 9.17 42.89
N VAL A 19 -16.60 10.20 42.08
CA VAL A 19 -15.43 10.26 41.19
C VAL A 19 -14.12 10.19 41.99
N GLN A 20 -14.00 11.00 43.04
CA GLN A 20 -12.82 10.98 43.91
C GLN A 20 -12.64 9.64 44.61
N ALA A 21 -13.73 9.06 45.10
CA ALA A 21 -13.72 7.75 45.75
C ALA A 21 -13.31 6.63 44.77
N ALA A 22 -13.78 6.68 43.52
CA ALA A 22 -13.40 5.71 42.49
C ALA A 22 -11.90 5.73 42.18
N SER A 23 -11.31 6.91 41.96
CA SER A 23 -9.86 7.04 41.75
C SER A 23 -9.06 6.61 43.00
N ALA A 24 -9.50 7.01 44.20
CA ALA A 24 -8.82 6.63 45.44
C ALA A 24 -8.86 5.11 45.68
N LEU A 25 -10.01 4.47 45.43
CA LEU A 25 -10.17 3.03 45.59
C LEU A 25 -9.37 2.25 44.54
N ALA A 26 -9.34 2.72 43.30
CA ALA A 26 -8.54 2.11 42.23
C ALA A 26 -7.03 2.20 42.53
N ARG A 27 -6.54 3.35 43.00
CA ARG A 27 -5.14 3.48 43.44
C ARG A 27 -4.83 2.60 44.64
N ALA A 28 -5.72 2.55 45.64
CA ALA A 28 -5.55 1.66 46.78
C ALA A 28 -5.49 0.18 46.34
N TRP A 29 -6.23 -0.22 45.31
CA TRP A 29 -6.15 -1.55 44.75
C TRP A 29 -4.78 -1.87 44.13
N ILE A 30 -4.21 -0.90 43.40
CA ILE A 30 -2.93 -1.06 42.67
C ILE A 30 -1.74 -0.98 43.63
N GLU A 31 -1.74 -0.01 44.54
CA GLU A 31 -0.55 0.37 45.32
C GLU A 31 -0.52 -0.22 46.73
N SER A 32 -1.66 -0.61 47.30
CA SER A 32 -1.74 -1.01 48.71
C SER A 32 -1.77 -2.52 48.93
N ASP A 33 -1.04 -2.98 49.95
CA ASP A 33 -1.13 -4.35 50.46
C ASP A 33 -2.41 -4.55 51.29
N LEU A 34 -3.52 -4.76 50.59
CA LEU A 34 -4.80 -5.08 51.21
C LEU A 34 -4.82 -6.52 51.72
N ASN A 35 -5.28 -6.71 52.96
CA ASN A 35 -5.62 -8.04 53.47
C ASN A 35 -6.78 -8.65 52.66
N GLU A 36 -6.97 -9.96 52.74
CA GLU A 36 -7.96 -10.70 51.94
C GLU A 36 -9.39 -10.13 52.06
N ARG A 37 -9.82 -9.78 53.28
CA ARG A 37 -11.16 -9.23 53.54
C ARG A 37 -11.37 -7.85 52.93
N ASP A 38 -10.40 -6.95 53.11
CA ASP A 38 -10.45 -5.61 52.53
C ASP A 38 -10.30 -5.66 51.01
N ARG A 39 -9.55 -6.64 50.47
CA ARG A 39 -9.44 -6.88 49.03
C ARG A 39 -10.75 -7.38 48.43
N ASP A 40 -11.46 -8.30 49.08
CA ASP A 40 -12.78 -8.74 48.59
C ASP A 40 -13.81 -7.59 48.62
N ALA A 41 -13.82 -6.80 49.70
CA ALA A 41 -14.69 -5.63 49.80
C ALA A 41 -14.36 -4.57 48.73
N ALA A 42 -13.08 -4.31 48.49
CA ALA A 42 -12.63 -3.38 47.44
C ALA A 42 -13.06 -3.88 46.05
N ARG A 43 -12.92 -5.18 45.77
CA ARG A 43 -13.35 -5.78 44.51
C ARG A 43 -14.85 -5.56 44.27
N SER A 44 -15.69 -5.82 45.28
CA SER A 44 -17.14 -5.58 45.19
C SER A 44 -17.47 -4.11 44.95
N ALA A 45 -16.79 -3.20 45.64
CA ALA A 45 -16.98 -1.76 45.45
C ALA A 45 -16.57 -1.29 44.04
N LEU A 46 -15.45 -1.77 43.53
CA LEU A 46 -15.00 -1.47 42.17
C LEU A 46 -16.00 -1.97 41.11
N ILE A 47 -16.52 -3.20 41.24
CA ILE A 47 -17.52 -3.73 40.32
C ILE A 47 -18.79 -2.87 40.31
N LEU A 48 -19.27 -2.42 41.49
CA LEU A 48 -20.42 -1.53 41.57
C LEU A 48 -20.17 -0.17 40.89
N LEU A 49 -18.95 0.36 40.98
CA LEU A 49 -18.58 1.63 40.36
C LEU A 49 -18.43 1.53 38.83
N VAL A 50 -18.14 0.35 38.29
CA VAL A 50 -18.14 0.11 36.83
C VAL A 50 -19.54 0.34 36.25
N ASP A 51 -20.58 -0.02 37.00
CA ASP A 51 -21.98 0.19 36.63
C ASP A 51 -22.57 1.52 37.16
N ASP A 52 -21.73 2.46 37.63
CA ASP A 52 -22.21 3.77 38.10
C ASP A 52 -22.89 4.53 36.97
N ARG A 53 -23.94 5.30 37.28
CA ARG A 53 -24.70 6.06 36.29
C ARG A 53 -23.91 7.25 35.72
N CYS A 54 -22.96 7.78 36.47
CA CYS A 54 -22.18 8.94 36.09
C CYS A 54 -20.94 8.52 35.27
N SER A 55 -20.84 8.98 34.01
CA SER A 55 -19.72 8.66 33.13
C SER A 55 -18.37 9.16 33.64
N ALA A 56 -18.36 10.21 34.48
CA ALA A 56 -17.14 10.69 35.11
C ALA A 56 -16.55 9.67 36.10
N VAL A 57 -17.39 8.89 36.78
CA VAL A 57 -16.95 7.85 37.73
C VAL A 57 -16.27 6.71 36.97
N ARG A 58 -16.89 6.23 35.89
CA ARG A 58 -16.29 5.18 35.04
C ARG A 58 -14.99 5.64 34.37
N ARG A 59 -14.92 6.90 33.91
CA ARG A 59 -13.67 7.48 33.39
C ARG A 59 -12.57 7.58 34.45
N ALA A 60 -12.92 7.88 35.70
CA ALA A 60 -11.95 7.89 36.80
C ALA A 60 -11.39 6.48 37.07
N LEU A 61 -12.21 5.43 37.05
CA LEU A 61 -11.72 4.05 37.13
C LEU A 61 -10.81 3.71 35.95
N CYS A 62 -11.22 4.07 34.74
CA CYS A 62 -10.47 3.82 33.52
C CYS A 62 -9.09 4.47 33.54
N ALA A 63 -8.99 5.74 33.96
CA ALA A 63 -7.72 6.47 34.03
C ALA A 63 -6.68 5.75 34.92
N GLU A 64 -7.11 5.13 36.02
CA GLU A 64 -6.22 4.41 36.93
C GLU A 64 -5.88 3.00 36.41
N PHE A 65 -6.84 2.32 35.79
CA PHE A 65 -6.68 0.90 35.38
C PHE A 65 -6.19 0.68 33.96
N ALA A 66 -6.28 1.68 33.07
CA ALA A 66 -5.95 1.53 31.65
C ALA A 66 -4.51 1.10 31.41
N HIS A 67 -3.58 1.45 32.30
CA HIS A 67 -2.17 1.10 32.18
C HIS A 67 -1.70 0.09 33.25
N SER A 68 -2.61 -0.41 34.08
CA SER A 68 -2.28 -1.29 35.20
C SER A 68 -2.32 -2.78 34.80
N ASP A 69 -1.31 -3.53 35.25
CA ASP A 69 -1.24 -4.99 35.18
C ASP A 69 -2.00 -5.69 36.33
N SER A 70 -2.52 -4.90 37.28
CA SER A 70 -3.15 -5.38 38.50
C SER A 70 -4.67 -5.20 38.48
N THR A 71 -5.23 -4.73 37.36
CA THR A 71 -6.68 -4.51 37.18
C THR A 71 -7.48 -5.81 37.38
N PRO A 72 -8.51 -5.83 38.25
CA PRO A 72 -9.36 -7.00 38.41
C PRO A 72 -10.04 -7.38 37.09
N ARG A 73 -10.04 -8.67 36.71
CA ARG A 73 -10.64 -9.12 35.43
C ARG A 73 -12.10 -8.70 35.27
N ALA A 74 -12.91 -8.78 36.32
CA ALA A 74 -14.31 -8.35 36.28
C ALA A 74 -14.47 -6.86 35.99
N VAL A 75 -13.57 -6.02 36.55
CA VAL A 75 -13.55 -4.57 36.31
C VAL A 75 -13.10 -4.28 34.89
N LEU A 76 -12.03 -4.94 34.43
CA LEU A 76 -11.52 -4.81 33.05
C LEU A 76 -12.62 -5.10 32.02
N PHE A 77 -13.27 -6.27 32.10
CA PHE A 77 -14.31 -6.64 31.14
C PHE A 77 -15.59 -5.79 31.28
N GLY A 78 -15.95 -5.38 32.50
CA GLY A 78 -17.09 -4.48 32.69
C GLY A 78 -16.86 -3.09 32.07
N LEU A 79 -15.65 -2.53 32.21
CA LEU A 79 -15.29 -1.27 31.55
C LEU A 79 -15.27 -1.40 30.02
N LEU A 80 -14.86 -2.55 29.47
CA LEU A 80 -14.87 -2.82 28.03
C LEU A 80 -16.28 -2.97 27.44
N GLN A 81 -17.23 -3.50 28.21
CA GLN A 81 -18.63 -3.63 27.80
C GLN A 81 -19.42 -2.32 27.94
N GLY A 82 -18.86 -1.34 28.66
CA GLY A 82 -19.49 -0.04 28.90
C GLY A 82 -19.48 0.91 27.69
N GLU A 83 -19.48 2.20 27.99
CA GLU A 83 -19.45 3.28 26.99
C GLU A 83 -18.14 3.31 26.20
N ASP A 84 -18.23 3.72 24.93
CA ASP A 84 -17.10 3.71 24.00
C ASP A 84 -15.90 4.51 24.47
N ASP A 85 -16.09 5.69 25.06
CA ASP A 85 -14.96 6.53 25.51
C ASP A 85 -14.09 5.82 26.57
N VAL A 86 -14.71 4.99 27.41
CA VAL A 86 -14.00 4.18 28.44
C VAL A 86 -13.42 2.92 27.82
N ALA A 87 -14.20 2.23 26.98
CA ALA A 87 -13.75 1.00 26.33
C ALA A 87 -12.54 1.25 25.41
N VAL A 88 -12.55 2.36 24.65
CA VAL A 88 -11.45 2.76 23.74
C VAL A 88 -10.13 2.91 24.48
N GLU A 89 -10.13 3.61 25.61
CA GLU A 89 -8.94 3.83 26.43
C GLU A 89 -8.40 2.50 26.99
N MET A 90 -9.29 1.63 27.49
CA MET A 90 -8.91 0.29 27.96
C MET A 90 -8.35 -0.58 26.82
N LEU A 91 -8.96 -0.53 25.62
CA LEU A 91 -8.52 -1.30 24.45
C LEU A 91 -7.18 -0.83 23.89
N GLN A 92 -6.87 0.47 23.97
CA GLN A 92 -5.59 1.01 23.51
C GLN A 92 -4.45 0.67 24.46
N ASN A 93 -4.69 0.77 25.76
CA ASN A 93 -3.59 0.88 26.73
C ASN A 93 -3.44 -0.32 27.65
N SER A 94 -4.49 -1.14 27.85
CA SER A 94 -4.42 -2.23 28.83
C SER A 94 -3.39 -3.30 28.43
N PRO A 95 -2.43 -3.63 29.33
CA PRO A 95 -1.45 -4.69 29.10
C PRO A 95 -2.03 -6.09 29.33
N LEU A 96 -3.22 -6.18 29.94
CA LEU A 96 -3.87 -7.44 30.31
C LEU A 96 -4.64 -8.10 29.16
N LEU A 97 -4.86 -7.36 28.06
CA LEU A 97 -5.60 -7.85 26.90
C LEU A 97 -4.66 -8.57 25.94
N GLY A 98 -4.91 -9.86 25.74
CA GLY A 98 -4.22 -10.65 24.73
C GLY A 98 -4.87 -10.51 23.36
N ASP A 99 -4.18 -10.99 22.32
CA ASP A 99 -4.70 -10.98 20.94
C ASP A 99 -6.09 -11.63 20.84
N GLY A 100 -6.34 -12.71 21.58
CA GLY A 100 -7.63 -13.39 21.58
C GLY A 100 -8.77 -12.49 22.08
N ASP A 101 -8.55 -11.73 23.15
CA ASP A 101 -9.55 -10.80 23.69
C ASP A 101 -9.80 -9.65 22.71
N LEU A 102 -8.73 -9.12 22.12
CA LEU A 102 -8.79 -8.02 21.15
C LEU A 102 -9.48 -8.43 19.84
N ILE A 103 -9.30 -9.67 19.39
CA ILE A 103 -9.95 -10.20 18.18
C ILE A 103 -11.47 -10.33 18.37
N VAL A 104 -11.94 -10.70 19.57
CA VAL A 104 -13.39 -10.77 19.86
C VAL A 104 -14.04 -9.41 19.65
N VAL A 105 -13.37 -8.33 20.06
CA VAL A 105 -13.85 -6.95 19.91
C VAL A 105 -13.96 -6.52 18.44
N LEU A 106 -13.17 -7.11 17.54
CA LEU A 106 -13.27 -6.83 16.11
C LEU A 106 -14.56 -7.36 15.48
N GLY A 107 -15.22 -8.34 16.11
CA GLY A 107 -16.48 -8.89 15.65
C GLY A 107 -17.70 -8.00 15.97
N ASP A 108 -17.56 -7.04 16.88
CA ASP A 108 -18.62 -6.11 17.26
C ASP A 108 -18.66 -4.89 16.31
N GLU A 109 -19.84 -4.27 16.16
CA GLU A 109 -20.09 -3.13 15.25
C GLU A 109 -19.54 -1.77 15.75
N GLY A 110 -18.42 -1.76 16.47
CA GLY A 110 -17.83 -0.55 17.05
C GLY A 110 -16.58 -0.06 16.32
N GLU A 111 -16.71 0.79 15.31
CA GLU A 111 -15.56 1.33 14.54
C GLU A 111 -14.52 2.00 15.44
N ARG A 112 -14.95 2.81 16.41
CA ARG A 112 -14.06 3.44 17.41
C ARG A 112 -13.25 2.41 18.21
N ARG A 113 -13.88 1.29 18.58
CA ARG A 113 -13.22 0.20 19.31
C ARG A 113 -12.23 -0.55 18.42
N GLN A 114 -12.56 -0.78 17.15
CA GLN A 114 -11.64 -1.38 16.19
C GLN A 114 -10.42 -0.48 15.94
N CYS A 115 -10.63 0.83 15.78
CA CYS A 115 -9.54 1.82 15.67
C CYS A 115 -8.68 1.85 16.93
N ALA A 116 -9.28 1.70 18.11
CA ALA A 116 -8.57 1.59 19.39
C ALA A 116 -7.62 0.38 19.41
N VAL A 117 -8.10 -0.79 18.99
CA VAL A 117 -7.28 -2.01 18.87
C VAL A 117 -6.16 -1.82 17.85
N ALA A 118 -6.45 -1.22 16.70
CA ALA A 118 -5.46 -0.96 15.64
C ALA A 118 -4.39 0.08 16.04
N SER A 119 -4.72 1.00 16.94
CA SER A 119 -3.83 2.08 17.41
C SER A 119 -2.96 1.71 18.61
N ARG A 120 -3.03 0.45 19.08
CA ARG A 120 -2.19 -0.03 20.19
C ARG A 120 -0.70 0.16 19.87
N PRO A 121 0.17 0.48 20.86
CA PRO A 121 1.60 0.70 20.61
C PRO A 121 2.32 -0.45 19.90
N GLN A 122 1.85 -1.68 20.11
CA GLN A 122 2.31 -2.87 19.39
C GLN A 122 1.09 -3.67 18.93
N VAL A 123 1.09 -4.04 17.65
CA VAL A 123 0.10 -4.94 17.07
C VAL A 123 0.83 -6.14 16.49
N SER A 124 0.50 -7.32 16.98
CA SER A 124 1.10 -8.58 16.53
C SER A 124 0.70 -8.89 15.08
N ALA A 125 1.45 -9.77 14.41
CA ALA A 125 1.10 -10.21 13.06
C ALA A 125 -0.25 -10.95 13.00
N ALA A 126 -0.62 -11.68 14.07
CA ALA A 126 -1.89 -12.38 14.15
C ALA A 126 -3.06 -11.40 14.29
N LEU A 127 -2.93 -10.40 15.18
CA LEU A 127 -3.93 -9.36 15.36
C LEU A 127 -4.07 -8.47 14.12
N ALA A 128 -2.96 -8.08 13.48
CA ALA A 128 -2.98 -7.33 12.22
C ALA A 128 -3.69 -8.11 11.11
N ALA A 129 -3.49 -9.43 11.02
CA ALA A 129 -4.21 -10.28 10.07
C ALA A 129 -5.71 -10.33 10.37
N ALA A 130 -6.12 -10.39 11.64
CA ALA A 130 -7.53 -10.37 12.02
C ALA A 130 -8.20 -9.02 11.71
N ILE A 131 -7.53 -7.89 12.01
CA ILE A 131 -8.00 -6.55 11.65
C ILE A 131 -8.18 -6.44 10.14
N ALA A 132 -7.17 -6.85 9.35
CA ALA A 132 -7.26 -6.82 7.89
C ALA A 132 -8.38 -7.71 7.31
N GLU A 133 -8.83 -8.73 8.04
CA GLU A 133 -9.88 -9.66 7.60
C GLU A 133 -11.29 -9.19 7.96
N ILE A 134 -11.47 -8.59 9.14
CA ILE A 134 -12.80 -8.37 9.73
C ILE A 134 -13.12 -6.87 9.87
N ALA A 135 -12.14 -6.05 10.26
CA ALA A 135 -12.39 -4.67 10.68
C ALA A 135 -12.80 -3.74 9.52
N SER A 136 -13.27 -2.54 9.90
CA SER A 136 -13.64 -1.44 9.00
C SER A 136 -12.44 -0.81 8.28
N ALA A 137 -12.73 0.03 7.28
CA ALA A 137 -11.72 0.77 6.54
C ALA A 137 -10.92 1.71 7.45
N GLU A 138 -11.61 2.45 8.35
CA GLU A 138 -10.98 3.37 9.30
C GLU A 138 -9.99 2.66 10.23
N ALA A 139 -10.37 1.49 10.76
CA ALA A 139 -9.49 0.70 11.61
C ALA A 139 -8.25 0.17 10.84
N CYS A 140 -8.44 -0.20 9.57
CA CYS A 140 -7.33 -0.59 8.70
C CYS A 140 -6.41 0.59 8.37
N GLU A 141 -6.95 1.81 8.24
CA GLU A 141 -6.17 3.03 8.08
C GLU A 141 -5.32 3.31 9.34
N CYS A 142 -5.94 3.23 10.54
CA CYS A 142 -5.21 3.32 11.81
C CYS A 142 -4.10 2.27 11.90
N LEU A 143 -4.39 1.02 11.52
CA LEU A 143 -3.42 -0.07 11.52
C LEU A 143 -2.22 0.24 10.60
N LEU A 144 -2.48 0.73 9.39
CA LEU A 144 -1.44 1.07 8.41
C LEU A 144 -0.59 2.27 8.84
N GLY A 145 -1.18 3.24 9.54
CA GLY A 145 -0.48 4.36 10.15
C GLY A 145 0.34 3.98 11.40
N ASN A 146 0.09 2.81 11.97
CA ASN A 146 0.75 2.34 13.18
C ASN A 146 2.15 1.76 12.89
N ARG A 147 3.19 2.46 13.35
CA ARG A 147 4.59 2.04 13.19
C ARG A 147 4.96 0.79 14.00
N GLY A 148 4.20 0.48 15.05
CA GLY A 148 4.38 -0.71 15.87
C GLY A 148 3.62 -1.95 15.37
N ALA A 149 2.89 -1.82 14.26
CA ALA A 149 2.17 -2.93 13.66
C ALA A 149 3.08 -3.84 12.82
N HIS A 150 3.01 -5.14 13.09
CA HIS A 150 3.79 -6.14 12.37
C HIS A 150 2.95 -6.72 11.23
N PHE A 151 3.38 -6.47 9.99
CA PHE A 151 2.69 -6.97 8.81
C PHE A 151 3.41 -8.18 8.23
N VAL A 152 2.64 -9.18 7.83
CA VAL A 152 3.10 -10.25 6.94
C VAL A 152 2.57 -10.00 5.52
N PRO A 153 3.25 -10.49 4.46
CA PRO A 153 2.84 -10.23 3.07
C PRO A 153 1.38 -10.60 2.76
N ARG A 154 0.87 -11.66 3.42
CA ARG A 154 -0.53 -12.09 3.27
C ARG A 154 -1.52 -11.05 3.81
N THR A 155 -1.20 -10.38 4.93
CA THR A 155 -2.03 -9.33 5.53
C THR A 155 -2.14 -8.13 4.61
N LEU A 156 -1.01 -7.67 4.07
CA LEU A 156 -0.98 -6.54 3.13
C LEU A 156 -1.78 -6.84 1.86
N ARG A 157 -1.63 -8.04 1.30
CA ARG A 157 -2.46 -8.49 0.18
C ARG A 157 -3.95 -8.44 0.51
N ARG A 158 -4.34 -8.86 1.71
CA ARG A 158 -5.75 -8.82 2.13
C ARG A 158 -6.29 -7.39 2.22
N LEU A 159 -5.48 -6.45 2.71
CA LEU A 159 -5.82 -5.02 2.73
C LEU A 159 -6.00 -4.46 1.32
N VAL A 160 -5.11 -4.82 0.38
CA VAL A 160 -5.24 -4.43 -1.04
C VAL A 160 -6.51 -4.98 -1.67
N GLU A 161 -6.84 -6.24 -1.41
CA GLU A 161 -8.04 -6.90 -1.94
C GLU A 161 -9.33 -6.26 -1.41
N ARG A 162 -9.44 -6.01 -0.09
CA ARG A 162 -10.66 -5.45 0.53
C ARG A 162 -10.78 -3.94 0.34
N PHE A 163 -9.71 -3.19 0.61
CA PHE A 163 -9.75 -1.74 0.78
C PHE A 163 -8.86 -0.97 -0.21
N GLY A 164 -8.30 -1.63 -1.23
CA GLY A 164 -7.50 -0.91 -2.24
C GLY A 164 -8.27 0.09 -3.11
N HIS A 165 -9.59 0.22 -2.93
CA HIS A 165 -10.43 1.25 -3.54
C HIS A 165 -10.63 2.46 -2.61
N ASP A 166 -10.43 2.29 -1.31
CA ASP A 166 -10.50 3.38 -0.34
C ASP A 166 -9.26 4.27 -0.46
N HIS A 167 -9.47 5.59 -0.52
CA HIS A 167 -8.39 6.55 -0.76
C HIS A 167 -7.38 6.59 0.39
N GLY A 168 -7.85 6.62 1.64
CA GLY A 168 -7.00 6.70 2.84
C GLY A 168 -6.10 5.48 2.96
N VAL A 169 -6.72 4.30 2.89
CA VAL A 169 -6.00 3.02 2.94
C VAL A 169 -5.02 2.86 1.77
N ARG A 170 -5.45 3.19 0.54
CA ARG A 170 -4.59 3.08 -0.65
C ARG A 170 -3.36 3.98 -0.56
N HIS A 171 -3.52 5.23 -0.10
CA HIS A 171 -2.38 6.15 0.04
C HIS A 171 -1.33 5.55 0.97
N LEU A 172 -1.74 5.07 2.16
CA LEU A 172 -0.83 4.47 3.12
C LEU A 172 -0.17 3.20 2.57
N LEU A 173 -0.90 2.35 1.84
CA LEU A 173 -0.33 1.16 1.21
C LEU A 173 0.75 1.50 0.16
N LEU A 174 0.54 2.55 -0.63
CA LEU A 174 1.50 2.99 -1.65
C LEU A 174 2.80 3.55 -1.05
N ASP A 175 2.75 4.14 0.13
CA ASP A 175 3.94 4.66 0.82
C ASP A 175 4.84 3.53 1.38
N ARG A 176 4.29 2.34 1.57
CA ARG A 176 5.06 1.21 2.12
C ARG A 176 5.97 0.57 1.07
N SER A 177 7.13 0.06 1.48
CA SER A 177 8.08 -0.64 0.60
C SER A 177 7.88 -2.15 0.52
N ASP A 178 7.10 -2.74 1.43
CA ASP A 178 6.92 -4.19 1.60
C ASP A 178 5.79 -4.79 0.74
N ILE A 179 5.00 -3.96 0.07
CA ILE A 179 4.02 -4.43 -0.91
C ILE A 179 4.73 -4.89 -2.20
N THR A 180 4.27 -6.01 -2.74
CA THR A 180 4.78 -6.54 -4.02
C THR A 180 4.52 -5.55 -5.15
N LEU A 181 5.38 -5.55 -6.16
CA LEU A 181 5.22 -4.68 -7.32
C LEU A 181 3.89 -4.84 -8.07
N ALA A 182 3.35 -6.06 -8.13
CA ALA A 182 2.04 -6.33 -8.73
C ALA A 182 0.91 -5.59 -8.01
N HIS A 183 0.80 -5.73 -6.69
CA HIS A 183 -0.17 -4.97 -5.90
C HIS A 183 0.03 -3.45 -6.00
N ARG A 184 1.29 -2.98 -6.01
CA ARG A 184 1.58 -1.55 -6.22
C ARG A 184 1.05 -1.07 -7.56
N TYR A 185 1.27 -1.84 -8.62
CA TYR A 185 0.73 -1.53 -9.95
C TYR A 185 -0.80 -1.43 -9.93
N ASP A 186 -1.50 -2.38 -9.30
CA ASP A 186 -2.96 -2.36 -9.21
C ASP A 186 -3.49 -1.14 -8.45
N LEU A 187 -2.84 -0.77 -7.34
CA LEU A 187 -3.20 0.42 -6.56
C LEU A 187 -2.98 1.72 -7.36
N LEU A 188 -1.83 1.84 -8.03
CA LEU A 188 -1.53 3.01 -8.88
C LEU A 188 -2.51 3.11 -10.05
N MET A 189 -2.87 1.98 -10.67
CA MET A 189 -3.90 1.95 -11.72
C MET A 189 -5.22 2.51 -11.21
N ARG A 190 -5.69 2.07 -10.03
CA ARG A 190 -6.94 2.58 -9.44
C ARG A 190 -6.85 4.08 -9.16
N GLN A 191 -5.76 4.54 -8.55
CA GLN A 191 -5.56 5.96 -8.25
C GLN A 191 -5.59 6.82 -9.52
N MET A 192 -4.88 6.40 -10.58
CA MET A 192 -4.83 7.14 -11.84
C MET A 192 -6.18 7.13 -12.56
N LEU A 193 -6.90 6.01 -12.56
CA LEU A 193 -8.23 5.95 -13.16
C LEU A 193 -9.24 6.86 -12.43
N GLU A 194 -9.24 6.84 -11.09
CA GLU A 194 -10.12 7.69 -10.28
C GLU A 194 -9.82 9.18 -10.48
N THR A 195 -8.54 9.57 -10.46
CA THR A 195 -8.14 10.95 -10.72
C THR A 195 -8.56 11.41 -12.12
N MET A 196 -8.39 10.57 -13.14
CA MET A 196 -8.86 10.89 -14.48
C MET A 196 -10.37 11.06 -14.53
N THR A 197 -11.16 10.13 -13.95
CA THR A 197 -12.63 10.29 -13.89
C THR A 197 -13.04 11.58 -13.19
N GLY A 198 -12.40 11.93 -12.06
CA GLY A 198 -12.68 13.17 -11.34
C GLY A 198 -12.36 14.42 -12.16
N CYS A 199 -11.33 14.38 -13.02
CA CYS A 199 -11.00 15.48 -13.91
C CYS A 199 -12.01 15.70 -15.06
N PHE A 200 -12.77 14.69 -15.46
CA PHE A 200 -13.76 14.80 -16.55
C PHE A 200 -15.17 15.27 -16.07
N GLY A 201 -15.35 15.50 -14.77
CA GLY A 201 -16.59 16.04 -14.18
C GLY A 201 -17.82 15.15 -14.43
N GLU A 202 -19.02 15.75 -14.47
CA GLU A 202 -20.32 15.07 -14.68
C GLU A 202 -20.42 14.26 -16.00
N THR A 203 -19.44 14.40 -16.90
CA THR A 203 -19.41 13.72 -18.21
C THR A 203 -19.06 12.23 -18.10
N LEU A 204 -18.26 11.85 -17.10
CA LEU A 204 -17.89 10.45 -16.84
C LEU A 204 -18.21 10.13 -15.39
N THR A 205 -19.13 9.21 -15.17
CA THR A 205 -19.55 8.83 -13.81
C THR A 205 -18.80 7.63 -13.29
N ARG A 206 -18.20 6.82 -14.17
CA ARG A 206 -17.44 5.62 -13.79
C ARG A 206 -16.11 5.51 -14.55
N PRO A 207 -15.10 4.86 -13.96
CA PRO A 207 -13.84 4.53 -14.64
C PRO A 207 -14.02 3.69 -15.90
N GLU A 208 -15.13 2.94 -15.99
CA GLU A 208 -15.51 2.12 -17.14
C GLU A 208 -15.94 2.94 -18.37
N ASP A 209 -16.28 4.22 -18.16
CA ASP A 209 -16.69 5.14 -19.22
C ASP A 209 -15.48 5.73 -19.97
N LEU A 210 -14.25 5.52 -19.46
CA LEU A 210 -13.03 5.97 -20.11
C LEU A 210 -12.78 5.17 -21.40
N PRO A 211 -12.36 5.84 -22.50
CA PRO A 211 -12.01 5.13 -23.71
C PRO A 211 -10.83 4.19 -23.45
N ASP A 212 -10.92 2.95 -23.97
CA ASP A 212 -9.95 1.88 -23.74
C ASP A 212 -8.49 2.31 -23.96
N GLY A 213 -8.26 3.17 -24.96
CA GLY A 213 -6.93 3.73 -25.26
C GLY A 213 -6.29 4.51 -24.10
N VAL A 214 -7.08 5.19 -23.27
CA VAL A 214 -6.58 5.98 -22.13
C VAL A 214 -6.18 5.08 -20.96
N VAL A 215 -6.99 4.04 -20.70
CA VAL A 215 -6.69 3.04 -19.67
C VAL A 215 -5.40 2.29 -20.03
N GLU A 216 -5.30 1.90 -21.30
CA GLU A 216 -4.12 1.29 -21.88
C GLU A 216 -2.87 2.16 -21.78
N GLU A 217 -2.96 3.44 -22.16
CA GLU A 217 -1.83 4.37 -22.09
C GLU A 217 -1.36 4.61 -20.65
N THR A 218 -2.32 4.73 -19.73
CA THR A 218 -2.04 4.87 -18.29
C THR A 218 -1.35 3.64 -17.73
N SER A 219 -1.86 2.45 -18.05
CA SER A 219 -1.24 1.17 -17.67
C SER A 219 0.22 1.13 -18.10
N ASP A 220 0.50 1.48 -19.35
CA ASP A 220 1.86 1.47 -19.86
C ASP A 220 2.79 2.43 -19.12
N ARG A 221 2.31 3.64 -18.83
CA ARG A 221 3.09 4.64 -18.07
C ARG A 221 3.44 4.14 -16.68
N ILE A 222 2.47 3.53 -15.97
CA ILE A 222 2.68 3.00 -14.62
C ILE A 222 3.69 1.85 -14.65
N VAL A 223 3.60 0.93 -15.61
CA VAL A 223 4.57 -0.17 -15.75
C VAL A 223 5.98 0.40 -15.96
N LEU A 224 6.16 1.32 -16.90
CA LEU A 224 7.50 1.85 -17.22
C LEU A 224 8.12 2.69 -16.11
N GLN A 225 7.29 3.35 -15.29
CA GLN A 225 7.73 4.04 -14.09
C GLN A 225 8.10 3.04 -12.97
N SER A 226 7.33 1.96 -12.84
CA SER A 226 7.53 0.94 -11.81
C SER A 226 8.80 0.11 -12.04
N VAL A 227 9.17 -0.15 -13.30
CA VAL A 227 10.28 -1.04 -13.68
C VAL A 227 11.68 -0.46 -13.39
N GLU A 228 11.81 0.88 -13.26
CA GLU A 228 13.10 1.58 -13.26
C GLU A 228 14.10 1.10 -12.20
N MET A 229 13.65 0.87 -10.97
CA MET A 229 14.52 0.61 -9.80
C MET A 229 14.33 -0.78 -9.21
N VAL A 230 13.73 -1.69 -9.96
CA VAL A 230 13.24 -2.98 -9.43
C VAL A 230 14.20 -4.14 -9.72
N SER A 231 14.22 -5.12 -8.80
CA SER A 231 14.97 -6.37 -8.92
C SER A 231 14.45 -7.27 -10.06
N SER A 232 15.27 -8.20 -10.55
CA SER A 232 14.85 -9.11 -11.62
C SER A 232 13.74 -10.08 -11.21
N SER A 233 13.68 -10.48 -9.93
CA SER A 233 12.63 -11.36 -9.38
C SER A 233 11.28 -10.66 -9.34
N ASP A 234 11.24 -9.41 -8.88
CA ASP A 234 10.00 -8.64 -8.79
C ASP A 234 9.45 -8.30 -10.18
N LEU A 235 10.33 -8.08 -11.17
CA LEU A 235 9.95 -7.92 -12.56
C LEU A 235 9.26 -9.17 -13.11
N THR A 236 9.74 -10.37 -12.75
CA THR A 236 9.12 -11.63 -13.19
C THR A 236 7.70 -11.75 -12.63
N LEU A 237 7.50 -11.43 -11.35
CA LEU A 237 6.17 -11.43 -10.73
C LEU A 237 5.24 -10.41 -11.38
N LEU A 238 5.73 -9.20 -11.69
CA LEU A 238 4.94 -8.20 -12.41
C LEU A 238 4.57 -8.67 -13.81
N ILE A 239 5.49 -9.27 -14.56
CA ILE A 239 5.22 -9.78 -15.92
C ILE A 239 4.17 -10.89 -15.89
N ASP A 240 4.25 -11.80 -14.92
CA ASP A 240 3.23 -12.85 -14.75
C ASP A 240 1.86 -12.24 -14.40
N HIS A 241 1.82 -11.20 -13.57
CA HIS A 241 0.60 -10.45 -13.25
C HIS A 241 0.02 -9.73 -14.48
N LEU A 242 0.84 -9.03 -15.25
CA LEU A 242 0.44 -8.36 -16.49
C LEU A 242 -0.06 -9.35 -17.55
N ARG A 243 0.53 -10.55 -17.61
CA ARG A 243 0.08 -11.61 -18.51
C ARG A 243 -1.28 -12.16 -18.08
N GLN A 244 -1.48 -12.42 -16.79
CA GLN A 244 -2.75 -12.94 -16.26
C GLN A 244 -3.89 -11.93 -16.39
N SER A 245 -3.59 -10.64 -16.22
CA SER A 245 -4.56 -9.54 -16.38
C SER A 245 -4.76 -9.09 -17.83
N GLY A 246 -4.08 -9.69 -18.81
CA GLY A 246 -4.18 -9.29 -20.22
C GLY A 246 -3.58 -7.92 -20.57
N ARG A 247 -2.80 -7.33 -19.64
CA ARG A 247 -2.18 -6.00 -19.79
C ARG A 247 -0.79 -6.06 -20.44
N LEU A 248 -0.23 -7.26 -20.67
CA LEU A 248 1.01 -7.43 -21.42
C LEU A 248 0.77 -7.34 -22.94
N THR A 249 0.71 -6.12 -23.47
CA THR A 249 0.36 -5.87 -24.88
C THR A 249 1.58 -5.64 -25.78
N THR A 250 1.41 -5.79 -27.10
CA THR A 250 2.43 -5.42 -28.10
C THR A 250 2.83 -3.95 -27.98
N ARG A 251 1.86 -3.06 -27.71
CA ARG A 251 2.07 -1.62 -27.52
C ARG A 251 2.98 -1.35 -26.32
N LEU A 252 2.73 -2.02 -25.20
CA LEU A 252 3.59 -1.95 -24.01
C LEU A 252 5.02 -2.41 -24.29
N LEU A 253 5.19 -3.51 -25.04
CA LEU A 253 6.52 -4.01 -25.39
C LEU A 253 7.28 -3.06 -26.33
N LEU A 254 6.61 -2.52 -27.35
CA LEU A 254 7.18 -1.49 -28.23
C LEU A 254 7.63 -0.29 -27.40
N ARG A 255 6.73 0.19 -26.53
CA ARG A 255 7.02 1.32 -25.65
C ARG A 255 8.18 1.04 -24.70
N ALA A 256 8.26 -0.16 -24.13
CA ALA A 256 9.36 -0.56 -23.27
C ALA A 256 10.70 -0.52 -23.99
N VAL A 257 10.79 -1.03 -25.22
CA VAL A 257 12.03 -0.95 -26.02
C VAL A 257 12.39 0.50 -26.35
N CYS A 258 11.41 1.28 -26.82
CA CYS A 258 11.60 2.68 -27.18
C CYS A 258 12.01 3.56 -25.98
N CYS A 259 11.42 3.33 -24.81
CA CYS A 259 11.77 4.03 -23.58
C CYS A 259 13.00 3.42 -22.87
N GLY A 260 13.72 2.48 -23.50
CA GLY A 260 14.96 1.93 -22.98
C GLY A 260 14.81 0.98 -21.79
N ARG A 261 13.62 0.45 -21.52
CA ARG A 261 13.35 -0.57 -20.47
C ARG A 261 13.66 -1.97 -20.99
N LEU A 262 14.93 -2.20 -21.33
CA LEU A 262 15.38 -3.42 -21.99
C LEU A 262 15.29 -4.66 -21.10
N ARG A 263 15.46 -4.51 -19.77
CA ARG A 263 15.33 -5.64 -18.82
C ARG A 263 13.93 -6.22 -18.84
N PHE A 264 12.93 -5.34 -18.74
CA PHE A 264 11.52 -5.72 -18.82
C PHE A 264 11.19 -6.35 -20.17
N PHE A 265 11.66 -5.76 -21.27
CA PHE A 265 11.44 -6.33 -22.60
C PHE A 265 12.04 -7.74 -22.73
N ALA A 266 13.29 -7.96 -22.33
CA ALA A 266 13.93 -9.27 -22.42
C ALA A 266 13.21 -10.33 -21.57
N GLN A 267 12.78 -9.98 -20.36
CA GLN A 267 12.02 -10.88 -19.48
C GLN A 267 10.62 -11.17 -20.03
N ALA A 268 9.92 -10.17 -20.56
CA ALA A 268 8.61 -10.36 -21.17
C ALA A 268 8.69 -11.25 -22.42
N MET A 269 9.70 -11.04 -23.26
CA MET A 269 9.98 -11.91 -24.41
C MET A 269 10.29 -13.35 -23.99
N SER A 270 11.03 -13.53 -22.88
CA SER A 270 11.27 -14.85 -22.28
C SER A 270 9.97 -15.51 -21.84
N ALA A 271 9.11 -14.79 -21.11
CA ALA A 271 7.83 -15.28 -20.62
C ALA A 271 6.85 -15.64 -21.75
N LEU A 272 6.79 -14.84 -22.82
CA LEU A 272 5.92 -15.08 -23.98
C LEU A 272 6.42 -16.21 -24.88
N SER A 273 7.73 -16.24 -25.17
CA SER A 273 8.31 -17.22 -26.10
C SER A 273 8.69 -18.56 -25.43
N LYS A 274 8.61 -18.64 -24.10
CA LYS A 274 9.09 -19.77 -23.28
C LYS A 274 10.56 -20.10 -23.57
N VAL A 275 11.38 -19.07 -23.77
CA VAL A 275 12.83 -19.18 -24.01
C VAL A 275 13.55 -18.53 -22.84
N PRO A 276 14.59 -19.14 -22.24
CA PRO A 276 15.29 -18.54 -21.10
C PRO A 276 15.84 -17.14 -21.40
N VAL A 277 15.73 -16.21 -20.43
CA VAL A 277 16.14 -14.80 -20.56
C VAL A 277 17.56 -14.66 -21.12
N GLY A 278 18.53 -15.46 -20.66
CA GLY A 278 19.90 -15.39 -21.15
C GLY A 278 20.03 -15.68 -22.66
N ARG A 279 19.23 -16.61 -23.19
CA ARG A 279 19.19 -16.89 -24.64
C ARG A 279 18.45 -15.80 -25.39
N VAL A 280 17.39 -15.22 -24.80
CA VAL A 280 16.70 -14.05 -25.36
C VAL A 280 17.68 -12.88 -25.50
N SER A 281 18.40 -12.52 -24.44
CA SER A 281 19.39 -11.44 -24.48
C SER A 281 20.49 -11.69 -25.52
N GLN A 282 20.95 -12.92 -25.71
CA GLN A 282 21.89 -13.29 -26.78
C GLN A 282 21.33 -13.12 -28.19
N VAL A 283 20.05 -13.45 -28.39
CA VAL A 283 19.38 -13.24 -29.69
C VAL A 283 19.17 -11.75 -29.95
N LEU A 284 18.84 -10.98 -28.91
CA LEU A 284 18.67 -9.53 -28.99
C LEU A 284 20.00 -8.82 -29.27
N SER A 285 21.11 -9.22 -28.67
CA SER A 285 22.44 -8.65 -28.94
C SER A 285 23.13 -9.20 -30.20
N GLY A 286 22.73 -10.39 -30.68
CA GLY A 286 23.36 -11.06 -31.82
C GLY A 286 22.95 -10.49 -33.20
N VAL A 287 23.84 -10.59 -34.19
CA VAL A 287 23.66 -10.02 -35.54
C VAL A 287 22.57 -10.74 -36.38
N ARG A 288 22.08 -11.90 -35.94
CA ARG A 288 21.19 -12.77 -36.75
C ARG A 288 19.73 -12.28 -36.75
N GLY A 289 19.36 -11.46 -37.74
CA GLY A 289 17.99 -10.98 -37.93
C GLY A 289 16.92 -12.08 -38.01
N ALA A 290 17.24 -13.24 -38.59
CA ALA A 290 16.33 -14.39 -38.66
C ALA A 290 15.98 -14.98 -37.28
N ALA A 291 16.94 -15.01 -36.35
CA ALA A 291 16.71 -15.51 -34.99
C ALA A 291 15.80 -14.56 -34.20
N MET A 292 15.96 -13.24 -34.39
CA MET A 292 15.07 -12.23 -33.82
C MET A 292 13.64 -12.37 -34.37
N GLN A 293 13.50 -12.53 -35.69
CA GLN A 293 12.17 -12.69 -36.28
C GLN A 293 11.48 -13.98 -35.80
N ALA A 294 12.21 -15.08 -35.65
CA ALA A 294 11.70 -16.31 -35.07
C ALA A 294 11.26 -16.13 -33.60
N LEU A 295 12.02 -15.35 -32.82
CA LEU A 295 11.67 -15.01 -31.44
C LEU A 295 10.38 -14.18 -31.36
N LEU A 296 10.24 -13.13 -32.18
CA LEU A 296 9.04 -12.28 -32.25
C LEU A 296 7.80 -13.10 -32.63
N ARG A 297 7.92 -14.01 -33.61
CA ARG A 297 6.85 -14.95 -33.98
C ARG A 297 6.49 -15.89 -32.83
N LYS A 298 7.49 -16.46 -32.15
CA LYS A 298 7.27 -17.37 -31.03
C LYS A 298 6.63 -16.67 -29.82
N ALA A 299 6.91 -15.39 -29.63
CA ALA A 299 6.27 -14.56 -28.60
C ALA A 299 4.81 -14.17 -28.95
N GLY A 300 4.32 -14.51 -30.13
CA GLY A 300 2.93 -14.21 -30.55
C GLY A 300 2.71 -12.76 -30.97
N LEU A 301 3.77 -12.00 -31.27
CA LEU A 301 3.64 -10.60 -31.65
C LEU A 301 3.13 -10.46 -33.10
N PRO A 302 2.24 -9.48 -33.38
CA PRO A 302 1.71 -9.26 -34.72
C PRO A 302 2.81 -8.97 -35.75
N VAL A 303 2.72 -9.57 -36.94
CA VAL A 303 3.73 -9.42 -38.01
C VAL A 303 3.96 -7.95 -38.39
N ARG A 304 2.91 -7.13 -38.38
CA ARG A 304 2.99 -5.68 -38.65
C ARG A 304 3.93 -4.93 -37.71
N SER A 305 4.11 -5.42 -36.47
CA SER A 305 5.00 -4.80 -35.47
C SER A 305 6.47 -5.25 -35.60
N HIS A 306 6.75 -6.31 -36.37
CA HIS A 306 8.08 -6.93 -36.40
C HIS A 306 9.15 -5.99 -36.94
N GLN A 307 8.84 -5.21 -37.98
CA GLN A 307 9.77 -4.24 -38.56
C GLN A 307 10.22 -3.21 -37.52
N THR A 308 9.28 -2.63 -36.78
CA THR A 308 9.58 -1.65 -35.73
C THR A 308 10.46 -2.23 -34.63
N PHE A 309 10.18 -3.46 -34.16
CA PHE A 309 11.07 -4.12 -33.20
C PHE A 309 12.45 -4.42 -33.75
N GLN A 310 12.54 -4.83 -35.03
CA GLN A 310 13.82 -5.12 -35.68
C GLN A 310 14.67 -3.86 -35.83
N LEU A 311 14.07 -2.74 -36.24
CA LEU A 311 14.73 -1.43 -36.32
C LEU A 311 15.19 -0.96 -34.94
N ALA A 312 14.31 -1.00 -33.93
CA ALA A 312 14.66 -0.61 -32.56
C ALA A 312 15.85 -1.42 -32.00
N VAL A 313 15.82 -2.74 -32.21
CA VAL A 313 16.93 -3.61 -31.80
C VAL A 313 18.19 -3.42 -32.65
N ALA A 314 18.07 -3.07 -33.93
CA ALA A 314 19.22 -2.76 -34.78
C ALA A 314 19.94 -1.48 -34.32
N VAL A 315 19.19 -0.43 -33.97
CA VAL A 315 19.74 0.81 -33.37
C VAL A 315 20.40 0.51 -32.02
N LEU A 316 19.74 -0.26 -31.15
CA LEU A 316 20.34 -0.68 -29.87
C LEU A 316 21.65 -1.45 -30.05
N ARG A 317 21.77 -2.27 -31.10
CA ARG A 317 23.01 -3.01 -31.41
C ARG A 317 24.13 -2.12 -31.89
N SER A 318 23.86 -1.12 -32.73
CA SER A 318 24.89 -0.19 -33.20
C SER A 318 25.49 0.60 -32.04
N GLU A 319 24.67 0.91 -31.03
CA GLU A 319 25.09 1.54 -29.77
C GLU A 319 25.68 0.58 -28.73
N ARG A 320 25.78 -0.72 -29.04
CA ARG A 320 26.28 -1.79 -28.15
C ARG A 320 25.51 -1.89 -26.82
N ALA A 321 24.21 -1.66 -26.86
CA ALA A 321 23.35 -1.76 -25.69
C ALA A 321 23.35 -3.17 -25.07
N ASP A 322 23.35 -3.21 -23.73
CA ASP A 322 23.24 -4.44 -22.96
C ASP A 322 21.78 -4.68 -22.55
N PHE A 323 21.15 -5.70 -23.11
CA PHE A 323 19.75 -6.07 -22.80
C PHE A 323 19.57 -6.66 -21.38
N THR A 324 20.60 -6.65 -20.53
CA THR A 324 20.51 -6.94 -19.10
C THR A 324 20.41 -5.68 -18.25
N ARG A 325 20.49 -4.48 -18.84
CA ARG A 325 20.39 -3.18 -18.18
C ARG A 325 19.41 -2.28 -18.92
N ASP A 326 18.78 -1.37 -18.19
CA ASP A 326 17.95 -0.34 -18.82
C ASP A 326 18.83 0.84 -19.26
N LEU A 327 18.41 1.54 -20.31
CA LEU A 327 19.09 2.73 -20.81
C LEU A 327 18.84 3.94 -19.92
N GLY A 328 19.79 4.89 -19.95
CA GLY A 328 19.56 6.22 -19.40
C GLY A 328 18.51 7.00 -20.21
N LEU A 329 17.93 8.06 -19.61
CA LEU A 329 16.90 8.87 -20.28
C LEU A 329 17.40 9.51 -21.59
N THR A 330 18.65 9.97 -21.64
CA THR A 330 19.24 10.58 -22.84
C THR A 330 19.47 9.56 -23.95
N GLU A 331 19.92 8.34 -23.61
CA GLU A 331 20.08 7.23 -24.57
C GLU A 331 18.72 6.80 -25.12
N ALA A 332 17.72 6.66 -24.25
CA ALA A 332 16.34 6.35 -24.66
C ALA A 332 15.77 7.44 -25.59
N ARG A 333 16.03 8.73 -25.32
CA ARG A 333 15.60 9.82 -26.19
C ARG A 333 16.25 9.71 -27.57
N ASN A 334 17.58 9.58 -27.62
CA ASN A 334 18.32 9.47 -28.88
C ASN A 334 17.81 8.27 -29.70
N LEU A 335 17.58 7.12 -29.06
CA LEU A 335 16.98 5.96 -29.70
C LEU A 335 15.60 6.26 -30.29
N THR A 336 14.72 6.93 -29.55
CA THR A 336 13.40 7.29 -30.08
C THR A 336 13.46 8.27 -31.25
N GLU A 337 14.40 9.22 -31.22
CA GLU A 337 14.60 10.18 -32.31
C GLU A 337 15.11 9.50 -33.59
N ILE A 338 16.10 8.59 -33.46
CA ILE A 338 16.62 7.80 -34.59
C ILE A 338 15.49 6.94 -35.18
N LEU A 339 14.71 6.25 -34.33
CA LEU A 339 13.61 5.42 -34.82
C LEU A 339 12.52 6.21 -35.52
N LEU A 340 12.22 7.42 -35.03
CA LEU A 340 11.26 8.31 -35.66
C LEU A 340 11.73 8.83 -37.01
N ALA A 341 13.04 9.06 -37.18
CA ALA A 341 13.62 9.48 -38.46
C ALA A 341 13.57 8.34 -39.49
N GLU A 342 14.09 7.16 -39.14
CA GLU A 342 14.13 5.98 -40.03
C GLU A 342 12.73 5.55 -40.47
N LEU A 343 11.75 5.54 -39.56
CA LEU A 343 10.38 5.15 -39.91
C LEU A 343 9.61 6.23 -40.68
N GLN A 344 10.02 7.50 -40.63
CA GLN A 344 9.43 8.55 -41.47
C GLN A 344 9.88 8.42 -42.93
N ASP A 345 11.13 8.04 -43.15
CA ASP A 345 11.68 7.83 -44.48
C ASP A 345 11.10 6.58 -45.16
N GLU A 346 10.75 5.54 -44.39
CA GLU A 346 10.18 4.30 -44.90
C GLU A 346 8.64 4.32 -45.09
N ALA A 347 7.90 5.24 -44.48
CA ALA A 347 6.44 5.15 -44.35
C ALA A 347 5.65 6.09 -45.27
N LEU A 348 5.42 5.65 -46.51
CA LEU A 348 4.24 6.04 -47.29
C LEU A 348 3.08 5.05 -47.01
N GLY A 349 2.33 5.25 -45.91
CA GLY A 349 0.92 4.86 -45.85
C GLY A 349 0.46 3.82 -44.80
N GLU A 350 1.15 2.69 -44.59
CA GLU A 350 0.54 1.55 -43.84
C GLU A 350 0.76 1.52 -42.31
N ASN A 351 1.76 2.24 -41.78
CA ASN A 351 2.16 2.19 -40.36
C ASN A 351 1.84 3.48 -39.57
N GLY A 352 0.85 4.28 -40.02
CA GLY A 352 0.51 5.58 -39.43
C GLY A 352 0.24 5.55 -37.93
N ASP A 353 -0.44 4.50 -37.44
CA ASP A 353 -0.76 4.35 -36.01
C ASP A 353 0.47 4.01 -35.17
N ILE A 354 1.40 3.19 -35.69
CA ILE A 354 2.65 2.88 -35.00
C ILE A 354 3.50 4.15 -34.90
N LEU A 355 3.56 4.95 -35.96
CA LEU A 355 4.25 6.25 -35.95
C LEU A 355 3.61 7.24 -34.96
N SER A 356 2.27 7.27 -34.86
CA SER A 356 1.60 8.15 -33.90
C SER A 356 1.92 7.74 -32.46
N PHE A 357 1.92 6.43 -32.16
CA PHE A 357 2.37 5.92 -30.85
C PHE A 357 3.82 6.27 -30.56
N LEU A 358 4.74 6.07 -31.51
CA LEU A 358 6.16 6.39 -31.34
C LEU A 358 6.39 7.88 -31.07
N ARG A 359 5.65 8.78 -31.74
CA ARG A 359 5.69 10.21 -31.44
C ARG A 359 5.24 10.51 -30.01
N GLY A 360 4.15 9.86 -29.56
CA GLY A 360 3.70 9.93 -28.17
C GLY A 360 4.78 9.44 -27.19
N PHE A 361 5.49 8.36 -27.51
CA PHE A 361 6.55 7.83 -26.68
C PHE A 361 7.75 8.77 -26.59
N ALA A 362 8.19 9.33 -27.72
CA ALA A 362 9.28 10.31 -27.75
C ALA A 362 8.95 11.55 -26.90
N LEU A 363 7.72 12.07 -27.00
CA LEU A 363 7.26 13.18 -26.14
C LEU A 363 7.32 12.82 -24.65
N ASP A 364 6.91 11.61 -24.28
CA ASP A 364 6.94 11.17 -22.89
C ASP A 364 8.37 10.98 -22.36
N VAL A 365 9.28 10.42 -23.17
CA VAL A 365 10.72 10.32 -22.81
C VAL A 365 11.35 11.70 -22.62
N SER A 366 11.09 12.64 -23.55
CA SER A 366 11.59 14.02 -23.44
C SER A 366 11.03 14.75 -22.21
N ARG A 367 9.76 14.52 -21.84
CA ARG A 367 9.16 15.06 -20.61
C ARG A 367 9.82 14.48 -19.36
N LEU A 368 10.12 13.18 -19.34
CA LEU A 368 10.80 12.54 -18.23
C LEU A 368 12.23 13.06 -18.07
N GLU A 369 12.96 13.23 -19.17
CA GLU A 369 14.31 13.81 -19.16
C GLU A 369 14.29 15.25 -18.60
N ALA A 370 13.37 16.08 -19.08
CA ALA A 370 13.22 17.47 -18.60
C ALA A 370 12.90 17.54 -17.09
N ARG A 371 12.00 16.67 -16.59
CA ARG A 371 11.69 16.57 -15.16
C ARG A 371 12.89 16.10 -14.34
N ALA A 372 13.64 15.12 -14.83
CA ALA A 372 14.85 14.63 -14.18
C ALA A 372 15.93 15.71 -14.11
N TYR A 373 16.08 16.51 -15.17
CA TYR A 373 16.99 17.66 -15.20
C TYR A 373 16.62 18.70 -14.14
N LEU A 374 15.34 19.11 -14.07
CA LEU A 374 14.84 20.03 -13.04
C LEU A 374 15.09 19.52 -11.62
N LYS A 375 14.83 18.24 -11.36
CA LYS A 375 15.06 17.65 -10.03
C LYS A 375 16.55 17.71 -9.64
N LYS A 376 17.45 17.43 -10.58
CA LYS A 376 18.90 17.52 -10.35
C LYS A 376 19.36 18.95 -10.08
N THR A 377 18.86 19.93 -10.83
CA THR A 377 19.23 21.35 -10.64
C THR A 377 18.72 21.88 -9.31
N MET A 378 17.49 21.56 -8.90
CA MET A 378 16.95 21.96 -7.60
C MET A 378 17.74 21.33 -6.44
N GLN A 379 18.10 20.04 -6.53
CA GLN A 379 18.93 19.37 -5.52
C GLN A 379 20.32 19.99 -5.40
N ALA A 380 20.95 20.37 -6.52
CA ALA A 380 22.24 21.06 -6.52
C ALA A 380 22.15 22.45 -5.85
N GLN A 381 21.07 23.20 -6.09
CA GLN A 381 20.84 24.50 -5.47
C GLN A 381 20.60 24.39 -3.96
N ILE A 382 19.80 23.41 -3.51
CA ILE A 382 19.56 23.18 -2.07
C ILE A 382 20.85 22.75 -1.37
N GLY A 383 21.65 21.88 -2.00
CA GLY A 383 22.95 21.48 -1.46
C GLY A 383 23.92 22.65 -1.31
N GLN A 384 23.99 23.54 -2.31
CA GLN A 384 24.82 24.75 -2.25
C GLN A 384 24.33 25.75 -1.19
N ALA A 385 23.02 25.90 -1.01
CA ALA A 385 22.44 26.77 0.02
C ALA A 385 22.58 26.22 1.46
N SER A 386 22.75 24.90 1.63
CA SER A 386 23.00 24.28 2.94
C SER A 386 24.48 24.27 3.35
N ALA A 387 25.38 24.52 2.41
CA ALA A 387 26.84 24.53 2.61
C ALA A 387 27.42 25.95 2.73
N ALA A 388 26.61 26.98 2.44
CA ALA A 388 26.87 28.39 2.71
C ALA A 388 26.19 28.79 4.02
#